data_AF-A0A7V8JD63-F1
#
_entry.id   AF-A0A7V8JD63-F1
#
_cell.length_a   1.000
_cell.length_b   1.000
_cell.length_c   1.000
_cell.angle_alpha   90.00
_cell.angle_beta   90.00
_cell.angle_gamma   90.00
#
_symmetry.space_group_name_H-M   'P 1'
#
loop_
_entity.id
_entity.type
_entity.pdbx_description
1 polymer ?
#
loop_
_entity_poly.entity_id
_entity_poly.type
_entity_poly.pdbx_seq_one_letter_code
_entity_poly.pdbx_strand_id
1 'polypeptide(L)' 'METQERLISQGAHKDSVFSLDNRRLYAAKEAGIEKMPSRWATPDELNEIKLNRRFSTTVGGKSIEVRHCA' A
#
# COMPACT_ATOMS: atom_id res chain seq x y z
N MET A 1 3.66 -13.11 -8.37
CA MET A 1 3.69 -14.05 -7.21
C MET A 1 4.62 -13.54 -6.11
N GLU A 2 5.85 -13.10 -6.42
CA GLU A 2 6.82 -12.59 -5.44
C GLU A 2 6.25 -11.56 -4.43
N THR A 3 5.50 -10.56 -4.89
CA THR A 3 4.93 -9.53 -3.99
C THR A 3 3.93 -10.09 -2.98
N GLN A 4 3.10 -11.06 -3.38
CA GLN A 4 2.09 -11.65 -2.48
C GLN A 4 2.74 -12.56 -1.43
N GLU A 5 3.72 -13.36 -1.84
CA GLU A 5 4.54 -14.16 -0.92
C GLU A 5 5.27 -13.28 0.10
N ARG A 6 5.81 -12.14 -0.35
CA ARG A 6 6.46 -11.17 0.53
C ARG A 6 5.50 -10.48 1.49
N LEU A 7 4.27 -10.18 1.07
CA LEU A 7 3.26 -9.60 1.96
C LEU A 7 2.79 -10.63 3.00
N ILE A 8 2.61 -11.88 2.60
CA ILE A 8 2.26 -12.98 3.52
C ILE A 8 3.37 -13.19 4.55
N SER A 9 4.65 -13.18 4.15
CA SER A 9 5.77 -13.33 5.10
C SER A 9 5.87 -12.19 6.12
N GLN A 10 5.29 -11.02 5.81
CA GLN A 10 5.18 -9.88 6.72
C GLN A 10 3.92 -9.92 7.61
N GLY A 11 3.18 -11.03 7.59
CA GLY A 11 1.98 -11.22 8.39
C GLY A 11 0.72 -10.59 7.80
N ALA A 12 0.67 -10.41 6.47
CA ALA A 12 -0.57 -10.07 5.77
C ALA A 12 -1.39 -11.32 5.44
N HIS A 13 -2.72 -11.18 5.37
CA HIS A 13 -3.58 -12.31 5.05
C HIS A 13 -3.64 -12.53 3.53
N LYS A 14 -3.80 -13.79 3.10
CA LYS A 14 -3.89 -14.14 1.67
C LYS A 14 -5.03 -13.44 0.93
N ASP A 15 -6.11 -13.15 1.66
CA ASP A 15 -7.32 -12.48 1.17
C ASP A 15 -7.34 -10.98 1.52
N SER A 16 -6.21 -10.42 1.97
CA SER A 16 -6.11 -8.99 2.26
C SER A 16 -6.17 -8.16 0.98
N VAL A 17 -6.89 -7.03 1.07
CA VAL A 17 -6.89 -5.99 0.06
C VAL A 17 -5.84 -4.95 0.42
N PHE A 18 -5.00 -4.58 -0.54
CA PHE A 18 -3.95 -3.57 -0.34
C PHE A 18 -4.17 -2.37 -1.25
N SER A 19 -3.80 -1.19 -0.76
CA SER A 19 -3.77 0.02 -1.56
C SER A 19 -2.35 0.28 -2.08
N LEU A 20 -2.25 0.80 -3.31
CA LEU A 20 -0.97 1.18 -3.93
C LEU A 20 -0.49 2.58 -3.49
N ASP A 21 -1.38 3.37 -2.90
CA ASP A 21 -1.18 4.77 -2.55
C ASP A 21 -1.39 5.04 -1.05
N ASN A 22 -0.83 4.18 -0.20
CA ASN A 22 -0.92 4.29 1.26
C ASN A 22 -0.56 5.69 1.79
N ARG A 23 0.43 6.38 1.20
CA ARG A 23 0.80 7.75 1.58
C ARG A 23 -0.29 8.77 1.26
N ARG A 24 -0.93 8.65 0.10
CA ARG A 24 -2.00 9.56 -0.32
C ARG A 24 -3.24 9.35 0.54
N LEU A 25 -3.57 8.09 0.85
CA LEU A 25 -4.66 7.75 1.76
C LEU A 25 -4.38 8.24 3.18
N TYR A 26 -3.15 8.10 3.66
CA TYR A 26 -2.76 8.65 4.96
C TYR A 26 -2.91 10.17 5.00
N ALA A 27 -2.39 10.89 4.00
CA ALA A 27 -2.54 12.35 3.94
C ALA A 27 -4.01 12.79 3.87
N ALA A 28 -4.85 12.07 3.10
CA ALA A 28 -6.29 12.35 3.03
C ALA A 28 -6.96 12.15 4.39
N LYS A 29 -6.60 11.08 5.12
CA LYS A 29 -7.08 10.84 6.49
C LYS A 29 -6.67 11.95 7.44
N GLU A 30 -5.41 12.37 7.43
CA GLU A 30 -4.92 13.47 8.28
C GLU A 30 -5.59 14.80 7.94
N ALA A 31 -5.95 15.01 6.66
CA ALA A 31 -6.69 16.19 6.21
C ALA A 31 -8.21 16.13 6.50
N GLY A 32 -8.70 15.06 7.16
CA GLY A 32 -10.13 14.90 7.46
C GLY A 32 -11.01 14.59 6.25
N ILE A 33 -10.44 14.09 5.15
CA ILE A 33 -11.20 13.70 3.96
C ILE A 33 -11.88 12.35 4.24
N GLU A 34 -13.21 12.34 4.33
CA GLU A 34 -13.97 11.13 4.66
C GLU A 34 -13.99 10.08 3.54
N LYS A 35 -13.94 10.50 2.27
CA LYS A 35 -14.06 9.61 1.12
C LYS A 35 -13.02 9.93 0.06
N MET A 36 -12.19 8.94 -0.25
CA MET A 36 -11.25 8.99 -1.36
C MET A 36 -11.83 8.19 -2.53
N PRO A 37 -11.87 8.73 -3.76
CA PRO A 37 -12.18 7.92 -4.93
C PRO A 37 -11.14 6.80 -5.04
N SER A 38 -11.62 5.56 -5.12
CA SER A 38 -10.80 4.36 -5.24
C SER A 38 -11.38 3.44 -6.31
N ARG A 39 -10.50 2.70 -6.99
CA ARG A 39 -10.86 1.69 -7.98
C ARG A 39 -9.89 0.52 -7.88
N TRP A 40 -10.34 -0.65 -8.32
CA TRP A 40 -9.46 -1.80 -8.50
C TRP A 40 -8.45 -1.50 -9.62
N ALA A 41 -7.20 -1.86 -9.38
CA ALA A 41 -6.15 -1.79 -10.38
C ALA A 41 -6.32 -2.95 -11.38
N THR A 42 -6.06 -2.69 -12.66
CA THR A 42 -6.02 -3.75 -13.68
C THR A 42 -4.66 -4.47 -13.65
N PRO A 43 -4.57 -5.69 -14.22
CA PRO A 43 -3.29 -6.38 -14.34
C PRO A 43 -2.21 -5.57 -15.09
N ASP A 44 -2.59 -4.83 -16.13
CA ASP A 44 -1.66 -4.01 -16.91
C ASP A 44 -1.09 -2.87 -16.07
N GLU A 45 -1.92 -2.19 -15.29
CA GLU A 45 -1.49 -1.13 -14.37
C GLU A 45 -0.56 -1.66 -13.28
N LEU A 46 -0.79 -2.88 -12.80
CA LEU A 46 0.09 -3.54 -11.84
C LEU A 46 1.45 -3.88 -12.44
N ASN A 47 1.52 -4.22 -13.73
CA ASN A 47 2.77 -4.51 -14.43
C ASN A 47 3.61 -3.25 -14.69
N GLU A 48 2.97 -2.11 -14.92
CA GLU A 48 3.66 -0.82 -15.09
C GLU A 48 4.24 -0.29 -13.77
N ILE A 49 3.62 -0.65 -12.63
CA ILE A 49 4.07 -0.22 -11.31
C ILE A 49 5.16 -1.17 -10.81
N LYS A 50 6.32 -0.61 -10.41
CA LYS A 50 7.35 -1.37 -9.66
C LYS A 50 6.85 -1.72 -8.24
N LEU A 51 5.96 -2.70 -8.11
CA LEU A 51 5.30 -3.11 -6.87
C LEU A 51 6.31 -3.45 -5.76
N ASN A 52 7.41 -4.11 -6.11
CA ASN A 52 8.49 -4.45 -5.18
C ASN A 52 9.11 -3.21 -4.50
N ARG A 53 9.09 -2.03 -5.14
CA ARG A 53 9.56 -0.77 -4.54
C ARG A 53 8.48 -0.09 -3.70
N ARG A 54 7.20 -0.32 -4.00
CA ARG A 54 6.05 0.30 -3.30
C ARG A 54 5.77 -0.38 -1.96
N PHE A 55 5.96 -1.71 -1.87
CA PHE A 55 5.77 -2.47 -0.64
C PHE A 55 7.07 -2.60 0.17
N SER A 56 7.73 -1.48 0.49
CA SER A 56 9.01 -1.48 1.24
C SER A 56 8.85 -1.67 2.75
N THR A 57 7.62 -1.73 3.25
CA THR A 57 7.35 -1.92 4.68
C THR A 57 7.73 -3.33 5.12
N THR A 58 8.13 -3.51 6.37
CA THR A 58 8.32 -4.82 7.00
C THR A 58 7.06 -5.36 7.69
N VAL A 59 6.01 -4.53 7.79
CA VAL A 59 4.77 -4.83 8.52
C VAL A 59 3.56 -5.11 7.60
N GLY A 60 3.79 -5.45 6.33
CA GLY A 60 2.71 -5.77 5.38
C GLY A 60 1.83 -4.57 5.03
N GLY A 61 2.39 -3.35 5.01
CA GLY A 61 1.67 -2.13 4.63
C GLY A 61 0.70 -1.58 5.69
N LYS A 62 0.74 -2.08 6.93
CA LYS A 62 -0.16 -1.66 8.03
C LYS A 62 0.05 -0.22 8.50
N SER A 63 1.25 0.32 8.35
CA SER A 63 1.56 1.71 8.66
C SER A 63 2.47 2.31 7.61
N ILE A 64 2.43 3.64 7.48
CA ILE A 64 3.41 4.37 6.70
C ILE A 64 4.60 4.75 7.58
N GLU A 65 5.79 4.77 7.00
CA GLU A 65 6.95 5.39 7.64
C GLU A 65 6.85 6.91 7.44
N VAL A 66 6.56 7.63 8.52
CA VAL A 66 6.56 9.10 8.53
C VAL A 66 7.96 9.57 8.86
N ARG A 67 8.69 10.10 7.87
CA ARG A 67 9.95 10.78 8.14
C ARG A 67 9.63 12.07 8.89
N HIS A 68 9.97 12.14 10.17
CA HIS A 68 9.94 13.39 10.90
C HIS A 68 11.04 14.29 10.31
N CYS A 69 10.67 15.50 9.90
CA CYS A 69 11.65 16.56 9.73
C CYS A 69 12.10 16.97 11.14
N ALA A 70 13.39 16.82 11.43
CA ALA A 70 14.02 17.39 12.61
C ALA A 70 14.11 18.91 12.48
#